data_AF-A0A534E412-F1
#
_entry.id   AF-A0A534E412-F1
#
_cell.length_a   1.000
_cell.length_b   1.000
_cell.length_c   1.000
_cell.angle_alpha   90.00
_cell.angle_beta   90.00
_cell.angle_gamma   90.00
#
_symmetry.space_group_name_H-M   'P 1'
#
loop_
_entity.id
_entity.type
_entity.pdbx_description
1 polymer ?
#
loop_
_entity_poly.entity_id
_entity_poly.type
_entity_poly.pdbx_seq_one_letter_code
_entity_poly.pdbx_strand_id
1 'polypeptide(L)'
;MAGAAAGAVHARDQSREDAWWTGPMLAPSAATLPSGHMLIEPYLFDVMSDGRFDANGTRQAAPGEHDIGSLTYMLYGVTDRVTLGMIPRFVFNEPAGAASSSHPGVGDLTLQAGFGVTRFEDGHRTPAIAVVLDETLPTGRYQRLSRASDGFGGGAYTTALSVYSQDYLWMPNGRILRVRLDLTYSLSSSVGLHDASVYGTPVGFSGRAYPGNSFTADAAAEYSVTRNWVLALDVVYEHQGDTLVRGEVAPPAGGSGGGRFSADSASLYALQLAPAIE
;
A
#
# COMPACT_ATOMS: atom_id res chain seq x y z
N MET A 1 -42.06 -46.82 16.84
CA MET A 1 -40.68 -46.61 16.34
C MET A 1 -40.43 -45.12 16.29
N ALA A 2 -39.72 -44.59 17.29
CA ALA A 2 -39.33 -43.18 17.34
C ALA A 2 -37.91 -43.06 16.79
N GLY A 3 -37.75 -42.29 15.71
CA GLY A 3 -36.44 -41.97 15.15
C GLY A 3 -35.73 -40.95 16.03
N ALA A 4 -34.55 -41.31 16.52
CA ALA A 4 -33.66 -40.36 17.17
C ALA A 4 -33.04 -39.47 16.09
N ALA A 5 -33.39 -38.18 16.11
CA ALA A 5 -32.65 -37.16 15.38
C ALA A 5 -31.27 -37.03 16.03
N ALA A 6 -30.22 -37.41 15.28
CA ALA A 6 -28.84 -37.08 15.65
C ALA A 6 -28.70 -35.56 15.66
N GLY A 7 -28.64 -34.97 16.84
CA GLY A 7 -28.26 -33.57 17.01
C GLY A 7 -26.84 -33.41 16.47
N ALA A 8 -26.68 -32.58 15.43
CA ALA A 8 -25.37 -32.10 15.05
C ALA A 8 -24.77 -31.40 16.27
N VAL A 9 -23.71 -31.97 16.82
CA VAL A 9 -22.89 -31.29 17.83
C VAL A 9 -22.29 -30.09 17.13
N HIS A 10 -22.85 -28.90 17.31
CA HIS A 10 -22.13 -27.68 16.95
C HIS A 10 -20.82 -27.70 17.72
N ALA A 11 -19.71 -27.68 16.99
CA ALA A 11 -18.42 -27.42 17.60
C ALA A 11 -18.56 -26.14 18.43
N ARG A 12 -17.98 -26.12 19.63
CA ARG A 12 -17.98 -24.89 20.42
C ARG A 12 -17.26 -23.82 19.61
N ASP A 13 -17.91 -22.67 19.47
CA ASP A 13 -17.34 -21.51 18.82
C ASP A 13 -15.98 -21.18 19.44
N GLN A 14 -14.95 -21.10 18.60
CA GLN A 14 -13.61 -20.73 19.02
C GLN A 14 -13.62 -19.30 19.57
N SER A 15 -12.86 -19.02 20.63
CA SER A 15 -12.65 -17.63 21.06
C SER A 15 -11.71 -16.92 20.09
N ARG A 16 -11.89 -15.61 19.87
CA ARG A 16 -11.00 -14.82 18.99
C ARG A 16 -9.54 -14.86 19.47
N GLU A 17 -9.30 -15.01 20.76
CA GLU A 17 -7.96 -15.13 21.35
C GLU A 17 -7.30 -16.52 21.19
N ASP A 18 -8.06 -17.51 20.69
CA ASP A 18 -7.58 -18.87 20.46
C ASP A 18 -6.96 -19.08 19.07
N ALA A 19 -6.69 -18.00 18.33
CA ALA A 19 -5.88 -17.99 17.11
C ALA A 19 -4.87 -16.85 17.18
N TRP A 20 -3.64 -17.13 16.74
CA TRP A 20 -2.58 -16.12 16.65
C TRP A 20 -2.71 -15.37 15.34
N TRP A 21 -3.52 -14.32 15.37
CA TRP A 21 -3.69 -13.44 14.23
C TRP A 21 -2.50 -12.49 14.13
N THR A 22 -1.74 -12.61 13.06
CA THR A 22 -0.65 -11.69 12.74
C THR A 22 -1.19 -10.58 11.81
N GLY A 23 -2.17 -10.91 10.97
CA GLY A 23 -2.84 -9.97 10.07
C GLY A 23 -2.47 -10.29 8.62
N PRO A 24 -3.41 -10.07 7.68
CA PRO A 24 -3.10 -10.31 6.28
C PRO A 24 -2.02 -9.32 5.83
N MET A 25 -1.37 -9.62 4.71
CA MET A 25 -0.10 -8.99 4.36
C MET A 25 -0.27 -7.49 4.05
N LEU A 26 -1.44 -7.07 3.56
CA LEU A 26 -1.66 -5.73 3.00
C LEU A 26 -2.80 -4.98 3.68
N ALA A 27 -3.94 -5.62 3.95
CA ALA A 27 -5.12 -4.96 4.50
C ALA A 27 -4.93 -4.54 5.98
N PRO A 28 -4.85 -3.23 6.32
CA PRO A 28 -4.67 -2.80 7.70
C PRO A 28 -5.85 -3.16 8.62
N SER A 29 -5.64 -3.13 9.94
CA SER A 29 -6.76 -3.35 10.87
C SER A 29 -7.63 -2.09 11.00
N ALA A 30 -8.95 -2.28 11.02
CA ALA A 30 -9.89 -1.23 11.42
C ALA A 30 -9.85 -0.92 12.94
N ALA A 31 -9.05 -1.65 13.73
CA ALA A 31 -8.89 -1.39 15.16
C ALA A 31 -7.96 -0.20 15.40
N THR A 32 -8.36 0.70 16.31
CA THR A 32 -7.49 1.77 16.81
C THR A 32 -6.72 1.29 18.04
N LEU A 33 -5.56 1.89 18.28
CA LEU A 33 -4.75 1.58 19.46
C LEU A 33 -5.45 2.06 20.74
N PRO A 34 -5.38 1.30 21.84
CA PRO A 34 -5.84 1.77 23.14
C PRO A 34 -5.06 3.04 23.57
N SER A 35 -5.70 3.88 24.38
CA SER A 35 -5.10 5.11 24.88
C SER A 35 -3.74 4.84 25.56
N GLY A 36 -2.73 5.64 25.22
CA GLY A 36 -1.38 5.54 25.77
C GLY A 36 -0.52 4.41 25.21
N HIS A 37 -1.05 3.59 24.29
CA HIS A 37 -0.29 2.49 23.68
C HIS A 37 0.40 2.93 22.40
N MET A 38 1.56 2.35 22.15
CA MET A 38 2.36 2.59 20.95
C MET A 38 2.55 1.28 20.19
N LEU A 39 2.45 1.35 18.87
CA LEU A 39 2.82 0.28 17.94
C LEU A 39 4.02 0.75 17.13
N ILE A 40 5.08 -0.06 17.12
CA ILE A 40 6.21 0.08 16.20
C ILE A 40 6.32 -1.23 15.43
N GLU A 41 5.97 -1.20 14.16
CA GLU A 41 5.89 -2.39 13.30
C GLU A 41 6.72 -2.19 12.04
N PRO A 42 7.97 -2.69 12.01
CA PRO A 42 8.84 -2.58 10.85
C PRO A 42 8.57 -3.71 9.86
N TYR A 43 8.53 -3.33 8.58
CA TYR A 43 8.48 -4.23 7.45
C TYR A 43 9.75 -4.10 6.62
N LEU A 44 10.20 -5.23 6.08
CA LEU A 44 11.22 -5.30 5.05
C LEU A 44 10.67 -6.17 3.92
N PHE A 45 10.80 -5.71 2.69
CA PHE A 45 10.28 -6.41 1.52
C PHE A 45 11.24 -6.25 0.34
N ASP A 46 11.14 -7.19 -0.60
CA ASP A 46 11.81 -7.15 -1.90
C ASP A 46 10.73 -7.35 -2.98
N VAL A 47 10.54 -6.33 -3.82
CA VAL A 47 9.66 -6.41 -4.99
C VAL A 47 10.49 -6.84 -6.19
N MET A 48 10.28 -8.08 -6.62
CA MET A 48 10.93 -8.64 -7.80
C MET A 48 10.01 -8.51 -9.01
N SER A 49 10.47 -7.80 -10.05
CA SER A 49 9.71 -7.62 -11.30
C SER A 49 10.42 -8.31 -12.45
N ASP A 50 9.72 -9.19 -13.19
CA ASP A 50 10.28 -9.97 -14.31
C ASP A 50 9.51 -9.82 -15.63
N GLY A 51 8.54 -8.90 -15.64
CA GLY A 51 7.66 -8.66 -16.77
C GLY A 51 6.47 -7.77 -16.43
N ARG A 52 5.71 -7.41 -17.45
CA ARG A 52 4.48 -6.63 -17.34
C ARG A 52 3.44 -7.14 -18.33
N PHE A 53 2.17 -6.92 -18.05
CA PHE A 53 1.11 -7.19 -19.03
C PHE A 53 0.85 -5.92 -19.86
N ASP A 54 0.72 -6.06 -21.17
CA ASP A 54 0.28 -4.96 -22.03
C ASP A 54 -1.25 -4.79 -22.01
N ALA A 55 -1.74 -3.77 -22.70
CA ALA A 55 -3.17 -3.45 -22.76
C ALA A 55 -4.05 -4.58 -23.35
N ASN A 56 -3.46 -5.54 -24.06
CA ASN A 56 -4.15 -6.72 -24.59
C ASN A 56 -4.06 -7.92 -23.64
N GLY A 57 -3.51 -7.76 -22.44
CA GLY A 57 -3.30 -8.83 -21.47
C GLY A 57 -2.16 -9.78 -21.85
N THR A 58 -1.29 -9.40 -22.78
CA THR A 58 -0.14 -10.24 -23.16
C THR A 58 1.05 -9.92 -22.26
N ARG A 59 1.66 -10.96 -21.66
CA ARG A 59 2.85 -10.79 -20.84
C ARG A 59 4.05 -10.41 -21.71
N GLN A 60 4.62 -9.26 -21.44
CA GLN A 60 5.88 -8.78 -21.96
C GLN A 60 6.96 -9.06 -20.92
N ALA A 61 7.90 -9.94 -21.24
CA ALA A 61 9.04 -10.19 -20.36
C ALA A 61 9.87 -8.92 -20.20
N ALA A 62 10.33 -8.65 -18.98
CA ALA A 62 11.25 -7.58 -18.68
C ALA A 62 12.50 -8.16 -18.03
N PRO A 63 13.66 -7.50 -18.15
CA PRO A 63 14.82 -7.82 -17.33
C PRO A 63 14.43 -7.79 -15.83
N GLY A 64 14.98 -8.71 -15.04
CA GLY A 64 14.64 -8.85 -13.62
C GLY A 64 15.14 -7.67 -12.77
N GLU A 65 14.23 -6.95 -12.12
CA GLU A 65 14.51 -5.81 -11.23
C GLU A 65 14.17 -6.15 -9.78
N HIS A 66 14.96 -5.64 -8.83
CA HIS A 66 14.71 -5.75 -7.40
C HIS A 66 14.58 -4.37 -6.76
N ASP A 67 13.47 -4.15 -6.05
CA ASP A 67 13.25 -2.97 -5.22
C ASP A 67 13.11 -3.41 -3.76
N ILE A 68 14.20 -3.24 -3.01
CA ILE A 68 14.27 -3.58 -1.59
C ILE A 68 13.83 -2.36 -0.80
N GLY A 69 12.74 -2.52 -0.06
CA GLY A 69 12.11 -1.45 0.67
C GLY A 69 11.84 -1.81 2.12
N SER A 70 11.71 -0.77 2.93
CA SER A 70 11.16 -0.85 4.25
C SER A 70 10.09 0.21 4.43
N LEU A 71 9.10 -0.13 5.24
CA LEU A 71 8.16 0.82 5.83
C LEU A 71 8.02 0.46 7.29
N THR A 72 7.76 1.43 8.16
CA THR A 72 7.58 1.16 9.59
C THR A 72 6.38 1.92 10.11
N TYR A 73 5.36 1.23 10.60
CA TYR A 73 4.27 1.90 11.30
C TYR A 73 4.76 2.34 12.67
N MET A 74 4.67 3.64 12.95
CA MET A 74 4.92 4.20 14.28
C MET A 74 3.66 4.92 14.73
N LEU A 75 2.78 4.19 15.42
CA LEU A 75 1.43 4.64 15.77
C LEU A 75 1.28 4.80 17.29
N TYR A 76 0.46 5.75 17.70
CA TYR A 76 0.15 6.04 19.10
C TYR A 76 -1.34 6.27 19.31
N GLY A 77 -1.91 5.55 20.29
CA GLY A 77 -3.29 5.72 20.73
C GLY A 77 -3.45 6.98 21.58
N VAL A 78 -3.97 8.06 20.98
CA VAL A 78 -4.28 9.30 21.68
C VAL A 78 -5.51 9.12 22.58
N THR A 79 -6.50 8.38 22.06
CA THR A 79 -7.66 7.88 22.80
C THR A 79 -7.97 6.49 22.28
N ASP A 80 -8.87 5.75 22.93
CA ASP A 80 -9.29 4.44 22.43
C ASP A 80 -9.99 4.50 21.05
N ARG A 81 -10.29 5.68 20.50
CA ARG A 81 -10.86 5.86 19.16
C ARG A 81 -9.96 6.65 18.21
N VAL A 82 -8.85 7.20 18.68
CA VAL A 82 -8.01 8.10 17.88
C VAL A 82 -6.58 7.60 17.95
N THR A 83 -6.04 7.23 16.78
CA THR A 83 -4.65 6.82 16.62
C THR A 83 -3.97 7.82 15.70
N LEU A 84 -2.82 8.34 16.11
CA LEU A 84 -1.97 9.19 15.28
C LEU A 84 -0.63 8.53 15.09
N GLY A 85 0.04 8.78 13.98
CA GLY A 85 1.35 8.21 13.77
C GLY A 85 2.04 8.69 12.50
N MET A 86 3.13 8.01 12.18
CA MET A 86 3.90 8.23 10.97
C MET A 86 4.45 6.92 10.42
N ILE A 87 4.75 6.93 9.13
CA ILE A 87 5.25 5.78 8.37
C ILE A 87 6.49 6.24 7.58
N PRO A 88 7.69 6.20 8.17
CA PRO A 88 8.93 6.40 7.44
C PRO A 88 9.20 5.24 6.46
N ARG A 89 9.85 5.56 5.35
CA ARG A 89 10.24 4.59 4.31
C ARG A 89 11.73 4.72 3.99
N PHE A 90 12.39 3.58 3.79
CA PHE A 90 13.77 3.52 3.27
C PHE A 90 13.81 2.54 2.11
N VAL A 91 14.52 2.89 1.05
CA VAL A 91 14.47 2.18 -0.23
C VAL A 91 15.87 2.01 -0.82
N PHE A 92 16.09 0.88 -1.49
CA PHE A 92 17.28 0.54 -2.25
C PHE A 92 16.85 -0.23 -3.51
N ASN A 93 17.19 0.31 -4.68
CA ASN A 93 16.86 -0.27 -5.98
C ASN A 93 18.09 -0.93 -6.62
N GLU A 94 17.90 -2.11 -7.20
CA GLU A 94 18.88 -2.83 -8.02
C GLU A 94 18.30 -3.06 -9.44
N PRO A 95 18.51 -2.10 -10.37
CA PRO A 95 17.95 -2.19 -11.71
C PRO A 95 18.65 -3.24 -12.57
N ALA A 96 17.86 -3.92 -13.40
CA ALA A 96 18.32 -4.97 -14.27
C ALA A 96 19.34 -4.47 -15.32
N GLY A 97 20.49 -5.13 -15.41
CA GLY A 97 21.52 -4.79 -16.40
C GLY A 97 22.20 -3.43 -16.18
N ALA A 98 21.95 -2.75 -15.05
CA ALA A 98 22.68 -1.56 -14.68
C ALA A 98 24.12 -1.91 -14.30
N ALA A 99 25.06 -1.02 -14.62
CA ALA A 99 26.46 -1.20 -14.23
C ALA A 99 26.67 -1.16 -12.70
N SER A 100 25.69 -0.66 -11.94
CA SER A 100 25.66 -0.60 -10.47
C SER A 100 24.25 -0.37 -9.94
N SER A 101 23.98 -0.79 -8.71
CA SER A 101 22.76 -0.49 -7.96
C SER A 101 22.64 1.00 -7.57
N SER A 102 21.50 1.39 -7.01
CA SER A 102 21.33 2.68 -6.33
C SER A 102 21.97 2.67 -4.94
N HIS A 103 22.04 3.83 -4.27
CA HIS A 103 22.46 3.89 -2.87
C HIS A 103 21.21 3.84 -1.98
N PRO A 104 21.29 3.33 -0.74
CA PRO A 104 20.17 3.41 0.20
C PRO A 104 19.68 4.84 0.33
N GLY A 105 18.37 5.03 0.23
CA GLY A 105 17.74 6.33 0.30
C GLY A 105 16.53 6.36 1.20
N VAL A 106 16.12 7.58 1.53
CA VAL A 106 14.91 7.85 2.31
C VAL A 106 13.79 8.12 1.33
N GLY A 107 12.68 7.40 1.51
CA GLY A 107 11.45 7.64 0.77
C GLY A 107 10.61 8.76 1.37
N ASP A 108 9.42 8.97 0.84
CA ASP A 108 8.48 9.93 1.41
C ASP A 108 7.96 9.49 2.78
N LEU A 109 7.67 10.47 3.64
CA LEU A 109 7.20 10.26 5.01
C LEU A 109 5.68 10.43 5.02
N THR A 110 4.95 9.42 5.46
CA THR A 110 3.49 9.53 5.63
C THR A 110 3.16 9.86 7.09
N LEU A 111 2.31 10.85 7.31
CA LEU A 111 1.63 11.09 8.59
C LEU A 111 0.24 10.48 8.53
N GLN A 112 -0.19 9.83 9.61
CA GLN A 112 -1.46 9.10 9.66
C GLN A 112 -2.31 9.56 10.84
N ALA A 113 -3.62 9.71 10.60
CA ALA A 113 -4.63 9.93 11.61
C ALA A 113 -5.84 9.01 11.40
N GLY A 114 -6.06 8.08 12.32
CA GLY A 114 -7.17 7.13 12.30
C GLY A 114 -8.22 7.44 13.36
N PHE A 115 -9.50 7.31 12.98
CA PHE A 115 -10.66 7.42 13.85
C PHE A 115 -11.52 6.15 13.78
N GLY A 116 -11.67 5.45 14.91
CA GLY A 116 -12.54 4.28 15.04
C GLY A 116 -14.01 4.69 15.16
N VAL A 117 -14.81 4.40 14.14
CA VAL A 117 -16.25 4.70 14.05
C VAL A 117 -17.06 3.68 14.84
N THR A 118 -16.81 2.39 14.60
CA THR A 118 -17.43 1.27 15.32
C THR A 118 -16.35 0.32 15.81
N ARG A 119 -16.68 -0.46 16.83
CA ARG A 119 -15.83 -1.55 17.32
C ARG A 119 -16.59 -2.86 17.18
N PHE A 120 -15.84 -3.90 16.87
CA PHE A 120 -16.37 -5.25 16.91
C PHE A 120 -16.55 -5.68 18.37
N GLU A 121 -17.72 -6.22 18.69
CA GLU A 121 -18.07 -6.77 20.00
C GLU A 121 -18.68 -8.16 19.83
N ASP A 122 -18.21 -9.13 20.61
CA ASP A 122 -18.74 -10.50 20.54
C ASP A 122 -20.26 -10.51 20.79
N GLY A 123 -20.98 -11.28 19.97
CA GLY A 123 -22.46 -11.36 20.02
C GLY A 123 -23.20 -10.21 19.32
N HIS A 124 -22.50 -9.19 18.80
CA HIS A 124 -23.09 -8.12 17.99
C HIS A 124 -22.77 -8.32 16.51
N ARG A 125 -23.64 -7.81 15.63
CA ARG A 125 -23.48 -7.90 14.16
C ARG A 125 -22.78 -6.68 13.54
N THR A 126 -22.12 -5.87 14.36
CA THR A 126 -21.51 -4.62 13.91
C THR A 126 -20.02 -4.87 13.67
N PRO A 127 -19.53 -4.71 12.42
CA PRO A 127 -18.10 -4.81 12.16
C PRO A 127 -17.36 -3.64 12.80
N ALA A 128 -16.05 -3.81 13.01
CA ALA A 128 -15.18 -2.66 13.31
C ALA A 128 -15.02 -1.83 12.04
N ILE A 129 -15.20 -0.50 12.15
CA ILE A 129 -15.05 0.44 11.05
C ILE A 129 -14.16 1.58 11.53
N ALA A 130 -13.15 1.94 10.72
CA ALA A 130 -12.33 3.12 10.93
C ALA A 130 -12.28 3.99 9.67
N VAL A 131 -12.12 5.29 9.89
CA VAL A 131 -11.76 6.25 8.84
C VAL A 131 -10.34 6.71 9.10
N VAL A 132 -9.48 6.66 8.09
CA VAL A 132 -8.06 7.02 8.20
C VAL A 132 -7.73 8.09 7.19
N LEU A 133 -7.01 9.12 7.63
CA LEU A 133 -6.46 10.17 6.81
C LEU A 133 -4.95 10.06 6.82
N ASP A 134 -4.36 9.90 5.65
CA ASP A 134 -2.92 9.90 5.45
C ASP A 134 -2.50 11.15 4.67
N GLU A 135 -1.39 11.76 5.08
CA GLU A 135 -0.72 12.82 4.35
C GLU A 135 0.73 12.41 4.10
N THR A 136 1.08 12.19 2.84
CA THR A 136 2.45 11.86 2.43
C THR A 136 3.22 13.13 2.09
N LEU A 137 4.33 13.34 2.79
CA LEU A 137 5.22 14.49 2.66
C LEU A 137 6.37 14.16 1.70
N PRO A 138 6.65 15.02 0.70
CA PRO A 138 7.67 14.78 -0.32
C PRO A 138 9.09 15.02 0.23
N THR A 139 9.56 14.11 1.07
CA THR A 139 10.86 14.17 1.75
C THR A 139 11.94 13.38 1.02
N GLY A 140 11.54 12.41 0.17
CA GLY A 140 12.44 11.65 -0.67
C GLY A 140 12.96 12.46 -1.86
N ARG A 141 14.15 12.09 -2.37
CA ARG A 141 14.69 12.71 -3.59
C ARG A 141 13.86 12.25 -4.79
N TYR A 142 13.44 13.19 -5.63
CA TYR A 142 12.60 12.91 -6.80
C TYR A 142 13.10 13.55 -8.11
N GLN A 143 14.03 14.52 -8.04
CA GLN A 143 14.53 15.29 -9.19
C GLN A 143 16.01 15.62 -9.06
N ARG A 144 16.61 16.15 -10.13
CA ARG A 144 18.07 16.33 -10.28
C ARG A 144 18.81 15.02 -9.99
N LEU A 145 18.29 13.95 -10.57
CA LEU A 145 18.79 12.61 -10.40
C LEU A 145 19.88 12.33 -11.44
N SER A 146 20.91 11.60 -11.04
CA SER A 146 21.88 11.06 -12.00
C SER A 146 21.28 9.90 -12.78
N ARG A 147 20.42 9.10 -12.14
CA ARG A 147 19.61 8.03 -12.72
C ARG A 147 18.22 8.07 -12.10
N ALA A 148 17.18 7.75 -12.86
CA ALA A 148 15.81 7.71 -12.34
C ALA A 148 15.67 6.77 -11.13
N SER A 149 16.41 5.65 -11.12
CA SER A 149 16.43 4.67 -10.02
C SER A 149 17.06 5.18 -8.72
N ASP A 150 17.69 6.36 -8.71
CA ASP A 150 18.19 7.02 -7.49
C ASP A 150 17.13 7.96 -6.85
N GLY A 151 15.91 7.97 -7.39
CA GLY A 151 14.77 8.70 -6.85
C GLY A 151 13.88 7.81 -6.00
N PHE A 152 13.63 8.23 -4.77
CA PHE A 152 12.92 7.45 -3.75
C PHE A 152 11.66 8.15 -3.22
N GLY A 153 11.39 9.38 -3.67
CA GLY A 153 10.15 10.10 -3.39
C GLY A 153 9.41 10.48 -4.67
N GLY A 154 8.12 10.76 -4.56
CA GLY A 154 7.29 11.27 -5.65
C GLY A 154 7.41 12.78 -5.82
N GLY A 155 7.79 13.52 -4.77
CA GLY A 155 7.87 14.98 -4.83
C GLY A 155 6.51 15.70 -4.74
N ALA A 156 5.42 14.95 -4.67
CA ALA A 156 4.07 15.45 -4.43
C ALA A 156 3.69 15.29 -2.96
N TYR A 157 2.99 16.28 -2.41
CA TYR A 157 2.08 16.01 -1.30
C TYR A 157 0.93 15.13 -1.80
N THR A 158 0.61 14.07 -1.06
CA THR A 158 -0.51 13.18 -1.38
C THR A 158 -1.37 12.96 -0.15
N THR A 159 -2.63 13.37 -0.24
CA THR A 159 -3.64 13.15 0.80
C THR A 159 -4.46 11.92 0.43
N ALA A 160 -4.54 10.94 1.32
CA ALA A 160 -5.38 9.76 1.15
C ALA A 160 -6.45 9.67 2.23
N LEU A 161 -7.67 9.33 1.84
CA LEU A 161 -8.77 9.01 2.74
C LEU A 161 -9.10 7.53 2.57
N SER A 162 -9.12 6.83 3.70
CA SER A 162 -9.41 5.41 3.76
C SER A 162 -10.58 5.09 4.68
N VAL A 163 -11.31 4.03 4.32
CA VAL A 163 -12.30 3.37 5.17
C VAL A 163 -11.85 1.94 5.33
N TYR A 164 -11.61 1.53 6.58
CA TYR A 164 -11.24 0.16 6.93
C TYR A 164 -12.40 -0.52 7.62
N SER A 165 -12.68 -1.77 7.24
CA SER A 165 -13.72 -2.59 7.83
C SER A 165 -13.16 -3.95 8.20
N GLN A 166 -13.48 -4.45 9.40
CA GLN A 166 -13.07 -5.78 9.85
C GLN A 166 -14.21 -6.48 10.58
N ASP A 167 -14.40 -7.77 10.29
CA ASP A 167 -15.39 -8.62 10.97
C ASP A 167 -14.85 -10.03 11.25
N TYR A 168 -15.51 -10.75 12.16
CA TYR A 168 -15.20 -12.12 12.54
C TYR A 168 -16.42 -13.02 12.29
N LEU A 169 -16.26 -14.00 11.40
CA LEU A 169 -17.31 -14.93 11.01
C LEU A 169 -17.03 -16.31 11.58
N TRP A 170 -17.96 -16.86 12.35
CA TRP A 170 -17.87 -18.25 12.81
C TRP A 170 -18.38 -19.20 11.74
N MET A 171 -17.48 -20.09 11.31
CA MET A 171 -17.75 -21.11 10.31
C MET A 171 -18.46 -22.31 10.95
N PRO A 172 -19.17 -23.16 10.18
CA PRO A 172 -19.96 -24.28 10.73
C PRO A 172 -19.17 -25.29 11.58
N ASN A 173 -17.84 -25.31 11.47
CA ASN A 173 -16.93 -26.15 12.25
C ASN A 173 -16.41 -25.47 13.53
N GLY A 174 -16.97 -24.30 13.90
CA GLY A 174 -16.59 -23.52 15.07
C GLY A 174 -15.31 -22.70 14.91
N ARG A 175 -14.64 -22.75 13.75
CA ARG A 175 -13.46 -21.93 13.43
C ARG A 175 -13.86 -20.53 12.99
N ILE A 176 -12.91 -19.62 13.05
CA ILE A 176 -13.09 -18.21 12.75
C ILE A 176 -12.52 -17.92 11.36
N LEU A 177 -13.29 -17.20 10.56
CA LEU A 177 -12.85 -16.50 9.37
C LEU A 177 -12.89 -15.01 9.67
N ARG A 178 -11.73 -14.38 9.83
CA ARG A 178 -11.63 -12.93 9.94
C ARG A 178 -11.58 -12.33 8.55
N VAL A 179 -12.37 -11.31 8.29
CA VAL A 179 -12.46 -10.65 6.97
C VAL A 179 -12.19 -9.17 7.11
N ARG A 180 -11.53 -8.60 6.09
CA ARG A 180 -11.27 -7.15 5.98
C ARG A 180 -11.69 -6.64 4.61
N LEU A 181 -12.12 -5.38 4.58
CA LEU A 181 -12.33 -4.61 3.36
C LEU A 181 -11.84 -3.19 3.59
N ASP A 182 -10.80 -2.81 2.85
CA ASP A 182 -10.14 -1.54 2.98
C ASP A 182 -10.21 -0.78 1.65
N LEU A 183 -10.79 0.42 1.70
CA LEU A 183 -10.98 1.28 0.53
C LEU A 183 -10.19 2.55 0.74
N THR A 184 -9.34 2.92 -0.21
CA THR A 184 -8.49 4.12 -0.13
C THR A 184 -8.60 4.93 -1.41
N TYR A 185 -8.75 6.25 -1.28
CA TYR A 185 -8.68 7.18 -2.40
C TYR A 185 -7.64 8.26 -2.12
N SER A 186 -6.73 8.50 -3.07
CA SER A 186 -5.60 9.41 -2.90
C SER A 186 -5.59 10.53 -3.94
N LEU A 187 -5.31 11.74 -3.47
CA LEU A 187 -5.20 12.97 -4.26
C LEU A 187 -3.77 13.49 -4.16
N SER A 188 -3.12 13.69 -5.30
CA SER A 188 -1.74 14.18 -5.37
C SER A 188 -1.69 15.63 -5.86
N SER A 189 -0.84 16.42 -5.22
CA SER A 189 -0.50 17.76 -5.67
C SER A 189 0.40 17.75 -6.90
N SER A 190 0.40 18.86 -7.65
CA SER A 190 1.31 19.00 -8.79
C SER A 190 2.76 19.28 -8.35
N VAL A 191 3.73 18.70 -9.05
CA VAL A 191 5.14 18.72 -8.67
C VAL A 191 5.95 19.61 -9.61
N GLY A 192 6.63 20.62 -9.06
CA GLY A 192 7.61 21.39 -9.84
C GLY A 192 8.86 20.54 -10.10
N LEU A 193 9.28 20.48 -11.37
CA LEU A 193 10.33 19.58 -11.84
C LEU A 193 11.47 20.34 -12.52
N HIS A 194 12.69 19.97 -12.15
CA HIS A 194 13.94 20.45 -12.74
C HIS A 194 14.89 19.29 -13.00
N ASP A 195 15.49 19.28 -14.18
CA ASP A 195 16.40 18.23 -14.68
C ASP A 195 15.75 16.83 -14.65
N ALA A 196 16.60 15.80 -14.62
CA ALA A 196 16.15 14.42 -14.60
C ALA A 196 15.43 14.05 -13.30
N SER A 197 14.31 13.35 -13.41
CA SER A 197 13.41 13.03 -12.28
C SER A 197 12.82 11.63 -12.36
N VAL A 198 12.15 11.21 -11.29
CA VAL A 198 11.36 9.95 -11.23
C VAL A 198 10.24 9.91 -12.28
N TYR A 199 9.84 11.07 -12.81
CA TYR A 199 8.83 11.18 -13.87
C TYR A 199 9.41 11.02 -15.29
N GLY A 200 10.67 10.57 -15.42
CA GLY A 200 11.30 10.32 -16.71
C GLY A 200 11.70 11.58 -17.50
N THR A 201 11.85 12.72 -16.82
CA THR A 201 12.32 13.96 -17.46
C THR A 201 13.81 13.90 -17.79
N PRO A 202 14.29 14.60 -18.84
CA PRO A 202 15.72 14.67 -19.17
C PRO A 202 16.46 15.78 -18.40
N VAL A 203 17.79 15.76 -18.44
CA VAL A 203 18.64 16.88 -17.98
C VAL A 203 18.30 18.15 -18.77
N GLY A 204 18.25 19.31 -18.09
CA GLY A 204 17.85 20.59 -18.68
C GLY A 204 16.34 20.80 -18.75
N PHE A 205 15.54 19.85 -18.25
CA PHE A 205 14.08 20.01 -18.16
C PHE A 205 13.69 21.04 -17.08
N SER A 206 12.66 21.83 -17.35
CA SER A 206 11.98 22.68 -16.38
C SER A 206 10.49 22.67 -16.66
N GLY A 207 9.69 22.29 -15.66
CA GLY A 207 8.26 22.12 -15.86
C GLY A 207 7.54 21.59 -14.63
N ARG A 208 6.45 20.85 -14.87
CA ARG A 208 5.59 20.32 -13.82
C ARG A 208 5.05 18.94 -14.18
N ALA A 209 4.98 18.06 -13.18
CA ALA A 209 4.18 16.85 -13.23
C ALA A 209 2.83 17.06 -12.53
N TYR A 210 1.82 16.38 -13.02
CA TYR A 210 0.46 16.35 -12.49
C TYR A 210 0.11 14.87 -12.29
N PRO A 211 0.49 14.29 -11.14
CA PRO A 211 0.17 12.90 -10.86
C PRO A 211 -1.35 12.70 -10.74
N GLY A 212 -1.84 11.64 -11.37
CA GLY A 212 -3.25 11.27 -11.30
C GLY A 212 -3.66 10.80 -9.90
N ASN A 213 -4.96 10.85 -9.65
CA ASN A 213 -5.54 10.32 -8.42
C ASN A 213 -5.50 8.79 -8.44
N SER A 214 -5.47 8.17 -7.27
CA SER A 214 -5.48 6.70 -7.16
C SER A 214 -6.63 6.20 -6.31
N PHE A 215 -7.05 4.97 -6.59
CA PHE A 215 -8.02 4.23 -5.81
C PHE A 215 -7.52 2.81 -5.58
N THR A 216 -7.58 2.37 -4.33
CA THR A 216 -7.23 1.00 -3.94
C THR A 216 -8.38 0.39 -3.17
N ALA A 217 -8.72 -0.85 -3.51
CA ALA A 217 -9.64 -1.70 -2.76
C ALA A 217 -8.94 -3.00 -2.41
N ASP A 218 -8.84 -3.30 -1.13
CA ASP A 218 -8.23 -4.52 -0.61
C ASP A 218 -9.27 -5.34 0.16
N ALA A 219 -9.52 -6.56 -0.30
CA ALA A 219 -10.34 -7.53 0.41
C ALA A 219 -9.46 -8.66 0.91
N ALA A 220 -9.44 -8.86 2.23
CA ALA A 220 -8.62 -9.88 2.85
C ALA A 220 -9.42 -10.85 3.71
N ALA A 221 -8.93 -12.08 3.80
CA ALA A 221 -9.51 -13.13 4.63
C ALA A 221 -8.43 -13.94 5.33
N GLU A 222 -8.64 -14.20 6.62
CA GLU A 222 -7.78 -15.00 7.47
C GLU A 222 -8.59 -16.13 8.12
N TYR A 223 -8.16 -17.37 7.92
CA TYR A 223 -8.88 -18.55 8.41
C TYR A 223 -8.07 -19.29 9.48
N SER A 224 -8.66 -19.50 10.66
CA SER A 224 -8.03 -20.21 11.77
C SER A 224 -8.03 -21.73 11.56
N VAL A 225 -6.96 -22.26 10.96
CA VAL A 225 -6.80 -23.72 10.78
C VAL A 225 -6.55 -24.39 12.13
N THR A 226 -5.62 -23.83 12.90
CA THR A 226 -5.33 -24.20 14.29
C THR A 226 -5.12 -22.93 15.13
N ARG A 227 -4.72 -23.09 16.39
CA ARG A 227 -4.29 -21.93 17.20
C ARG A 227 -3.03 -21.26 16.63
N ASN A 228 -2.15 -22.07 16.05
CA ASN A 228 -0.81 -21.70 15.60
C ASN A 228 -0.68 -21.59 14.08
N TRP A 229 -1.79 -21.78 13.35
CA TRP A 229 -1.79 -21.74 11.88
C TRP A 229 -3.01 -20.98 11.41
N VAL A 230 -2.76 -19.82 10.80
CA VAL A 230 -3.74 -18.98 10.11
C VAL A 230 -3.34 -18.90 8.65
N LEU A 231 -4.31 -19.15 7.76
CA LEU A 231 -4.12 -18.95 6.32
C LEU A 231 -4.71 -17.58 5.97
N ALA A 232 -3.92 -16.74 5.30
CA ALA A 232 -4.33 -15.41 4.90
C ALA A 232 -4.30 -15.26 3.37
N LEU A 233 -5.18 -14.42 2.85
CA LEU A 233 -5.18 -14.00 1.45
C LEU A 233 -5.68 -12.56 1.37
N ASP A 234 -4.89 -11.69 0.74
CA ASP A 234 -5.33 -10.39 0.26
C ASP A 234 -5.62 -10.45 -1.25
N VAL A 235 -6.66 -9.74 -1.67
CA VAL A 235 -7.00 -9.48 -3.08
C VAL A 235 -7.10 -7.98 -3.25
N VAL A 236 -6.12 -7.40 -3.93
CA VAL A 236 -5.99 -5.95 -4.09
C VAL A 236 -6.30 -5.55 -5.51
N TYR A 237 -7.27 -4.66 -5.67
CA TYR A 237 -7.49 -3.91 -6.89
C TYR A 237 -6.94 -2.50 -6.73
N GLU A 238 -6.17 -2.04 -7.71
CA GLU A 238 -5.66 -0.68 -7.77
C GLU A 238 -5.97 -0.05 -9.11
N HIS A 239 -6.38 1.21 -9.09
CA HIS A 239 -6.51 2.05 -10.25
C HIS A 239 -5.73 3.35 -10.03
N GLN A 240 -4.81 3.64 -10.94
CA GLN A 240 -3.96 4.83 -10.94
C GLN A 240 -4.31 5.69 -12.15
N GLY A 241 -4.70 6.96 -11.90
CA GLY A 241 -4.91 7.94 -12.96
C GLY A 241 -3.60 8.29 -13.68
N ASP A 242 -3.73 8.82 -14.89
CA ASP A 242 -2.61 9.26 -15.71
C ASP A 242 -1.77 10.34 -15.02
N THR A 243 -0.46 10.27 -15.20
CA THR A 243 0.47 11.31 -14.80
C THR A 243 0.90 12.09 -16.04
N LEU A 244 0.51 13.35 -16.07
CA LEU A 244 0.88 14.27 -17.13
C LEU A 244 2.13 15.06 -16.74
N VAL A 245 3.14 15.08 -17.59
CA VAL A 245 4.35 15.89 -17.44
C VAL A 245 4.41 16.91 -18.55
N ARG A 246 4.55 18.19 -18.22
CA ARG A 246 4.66 19.28 -19.21
C ARG A 246 5.75 20.26 -18.82
N GLY A 247 6.53 20.69 -19.80
CA GLY A 247 7.58 21.68 -19.59
C GLY A 247 8.39 21.96 -20.84
N GLU A 248 9.58 22.48 -20.62
CA GLU A 248 10.55 22.77 -21.66
C GLU A 248 11.89 22.12 -21.33
N VAL A 249 12.63 21.74 -22.36
CA VAL A 249 14.00 21.23 -22.24
C VAL A 249 14.93 22.26 -22.85
N ALA A 250 15.86 22.76 -22.04
CA ALA A 250 16.89 23.67 -22.50
C ALA A 250 17.80 22.98 -23.53
N PRO A 251 18.28 23.70 -24.55
CA PRO A 251 19.29 23.14 -25.45
C PRO A 251 20.57 22.80 -24.66
N PRO A 252 21.32 21.76 -25.09
CA PRO A 252 22.67 21.54 -24.58
C PRO A 252 23.53 22.80 -24.73
N ALA A 253 24.47 23.03 -23.81
CA ALA A 253 25.34 24.21 -23.86
C ALA A 253 26.06 24.31 -25.23
N GLY A 254 25.80 25.40 -25.96
CA GLY A 254 26.35 25.66 -27.30
C GLY A 254 25.59 25.03 -28.47
N GLY A 255 24.48 24.35 -28.23
CA GLY A 255 23.62 23.75 -29.26
C GLY A 255 22.34 24.55 -29.53
N SER A 256 21.68 24.23 -30.64
CA SER A 256 20.29 24.57 -30.92
C SER A 256 19.39 23.35 -30.66
N GLY A 257 18.08 23.55 -30.42
CA GLY A 257 17.12 22.44 -30.31
C GLY A 257 16.50 22.19 -28.93
N GLY A 258 16.47 23.18 -28.04
CA GLY A 258 15.54 23.15 -26.92
C GLY A 258 14.09 23.15 -27.41
N GLY A 259 13.16 22.66 -26.59
CA GLY A 259 11.78 22.51 -27.03
C GLY A 259 10.80 22.11 -25.95
N ARG A 260 9.52 22.11 -26.33
CA ARG A 260 8.45 21.63 -25.45
C ARG A 260 8.58 20.14 -25.21
N PHE A 261 8.36 19.74 -23.97
CA PHE A 261 8.30 18.35 -23.54
C PHE A 261 6.91 18.06 -22.98
N SER A 262 6.32 16.95 -23.41
CA SER A 262 5.07 16.42 -22.87
C SER A 262 5.17 14.90 -22.80
N ALA A 263 4.82 14.34 -21.65
CA ALA A 263 4.69 12.90 -21.44
C ALA A 263 3.41 12.60 -20.66
N ASP A 264 2.85 11.42 -20.88
CA ASP A 264 1.62 10.94 -20.26
C ASP A 264 1.81 9.45 -19.97
N SER A 265 1.65 9.04 -18.71
CA SER A 265 1.83 7.65 -18.29
C SER A 265 0.68 6.72 -18.69
N ALA A 266 -0.43 7.28 -19.19
CA ALA A 266 -1.75 6.66 -19.23
C ALA A 266 -2.25 6.20 -17.85
N SER A 267 -3.56 5.94 -17.76
CA SER A 267 -4.17 5.31 -16.59
C SER A 267 -3.80 3.82 -16.53
N LEU A 268 -3.57 3.31 -15.33
CA LEU A 268 -3.19 1.92 -15.09
C LEU A 268 -4.16 1.27 -14.09
N TYR A 269 -4.33 -0.04 -14.22
CA TYR A 269 -4.98 -0.86 -13.21
C TYR A 269 -4.10 -2.06 -12.88
N ALA A 270 -4.21 -2.53 -11.64
CA ALA A 270 -3.53 -3.73 -11.18
C ALA A 270 -4.50 -4.61 -10.37
N LEU A 271 -4.29 -5.92 -10.46
CA LEU A 271 -4.90 -6.92 -9.58
C LEU A 271 -3.76 -7.71 -8.94
N GLN A 272 -3.73 -7.74 -7.61
CA GLN A 272 -2.68 -8.38 -6.83
C GLN A 272 -3.31 -9.43 -5.92
N LEU A 273 -2.58 -10.52 -5.71
CA LEU A 273 -2.96 -11.62 -4.80
C LEU A 273 -1.81 -11.84 -3.83
N ALA A 274 -2.07 -11.79 -2.54
CA ALA A 274 -1.07 -12.02 -1.51
C ALA A 274 -1.49 -13.16 -0.57
N PRO A 275 -1.19 -14.42 -0.91
CA PRO A 275 -1.37 -15.52 0.02
C PRO A 275 -0.28 -15.50 1.09
N ALA A 276 -0.66 -15.72 2.33
CA ALA A 276 0.27 -15.83 3.45
C ALA A 276 -0.14 -16.96 4.41
N ILE A 277 0.82 -17.36 5.23
CA ILE A 277 0.64 -18.34 6.30
C ILE A 277 1.36 -17.86 7.55
N GLU A 278 0.67 -17.90 8.68
CA GLU A 278 1.09 -17.37 9.97
C GLU A 278 0.95 -18.41 11.08
#